data_AF-A0A4Y2X9U0-F1
#
_entry.id   AF-A0A4Y2X9U0-F1
#
_cell.length_a   1.000
_cell.length_b   1.000
_cell.length_c   1.000
_cell.angle_alpha   90.00
_cell.angle_beta   90.00
_cell.angle_gamma   90.00
#
_symmetry.space_group_name_H-M   'P 1'
#
loop_
_entity.id
_entity.type
_entity.pdbx_description
1 polymer ?
#
loop_
_entity_poly.entity_id
_entity_poly.type
_entity_poly.pdbx_seq_one_letter_code
_entity_poly.pdbx_strand_id
1 'polypeptide(L)'
;MEAVRTMLQDSGLQPRFWAEALHAYVHTKNRCSHKLTEGKTPMEIWSGHKPSIRHCRTFDSLAYVYVPIVNRNKLQPKAKIGILVGYAVNRRGYRV
;
A
#
# COMPACT_ATOMS: atom_id res chain seq x y z
N MET A 1 14.20 12.20 -1.34
CA MET A 1 13.95 10.95 -0.58
C MET A 1 13.31 11.20 0.78
N GLU A 2 13.14 12.45 1.22
CA GLU A 2 12.60 12.75 2.57
C GLU A 2 11.27 12.07 2.88
N ALA A 3 10.32 12.03 1.95
CA ALA A 3 9.04 11.35 2.18
C ALA A 3 9.16 9.84 2.47
N VAL A 4 10.11 9.16 1.82
CA VAL A 4 10.39 7.74 2.07
C VAL A 4 11.06 7.57 3.42
N ARG A 5 11.99 8.47 3.76
CA ARG A 5 12.66 8.49 5.06
C ARG A 5 11.66 8.70 6.20
N THR A 6 10.76 9.67 6.08
CA THR A 6 9.72 9.94 7.08
C THR A 6 8.77 8.76 7.22
N MET A 7 8.34 8.15 6.11
CA MET A 7 7.44 6.99 6.17
C MET A 7 8.09 5.76 6.81
N LEU A 8 9.39 5.53 6.55
CA LEU A 8 10.14 4.47 7.22
C LEU A 8 10.33 4.75 8.72
N GLN A 9 10.66 5.99 9.09
CA GLN A 9 10.81 6.38 10.50
C GLN A 9 9.49 6.25 11.27
N ASP A 10 8.38 6.66 10.67
CA ASP A 10 7.03 6.54 11.24
C ASP A 10 6.63 5.07 11.43
N SER A 11 6.85 4.23 10.41
CA SER A 11 6.53 2.80 10.47
C SER A 11 7.41 1.95 11.41
N GLY A 12 8.56 2.47 11.83
CA GLY A 12 9.58 1.69 12.53
C GLY A 12 10.21 0.54 11.71
N LEU A 13 9.94 0.45 10.40
CA LEU A 13 10.49 -0.60 9.55
C LEU A 13 11.98 -0.37 9.24
N GLN A 14 12.70 -1.48 9.08
CA GLN A 14 14.12 -1.45 8.73
C GLN A 14 14.34 -0.77 7.36
N PRO A 15 15.48 -0.07 7.16
CA PRO A 15 15.80 0.61 5.90
C PRO A 15 15.74 -0.28 4.65
N ARG A 16 15.89 -1.60 4.79
CA ARG A 16 15.74 -2.57 3.68
C ARG A 16 14.40 -2.47 2.95
N PHE A 17 13.36 -1.96 3.61
CA PHE A 17 12.02 -1.79 3.03
C PHE A 17 11.85 -0.47 2.24
N TRP A 18 12.92 0.28 2.01
CA TRP A 18 12.85 1.58 1.32
C TRP A 18 12.18 1.52 -0.07
N ALA A 19 12.38 0.44 -0.82
CA ALA A 19 11.78 0.29 -2.14
C ALA A 19 10.25 0.13 -2.03
N GLU A 20 9.77 -0.64 -1.05
CA GLU A 20 8.34 -0.80 -0.78
C GLU A 20 7.72 0.52 -0.31
N ALA A 21 8.41 1.21 0.58
CA ALA A 21 8.00 2.53 1.05
C ALA A 21 7.90 3.54 -0.11
N LEU A 22 8.88 3.54 -1.02
CA LEU A 22 8.84 4.38 -2.22
C LEU A 22 7.63 4.06 -3.11
N HIS A 23 7.36 2.77 -3.37
CA HIS A 23 6.22 2.37 -4.18
C HIS A 23 4.88 2.75 -3.54
N ALA A 24 4.71 2.53 -2.23
CA ALA A 24 3.52 2.91 -1.50
C ALA A 24 3.32 4.44 -1.46
N TYR A 25 4.40 5.20 -1.31
CA TYR A 25 4.37 6.66 -1.37
C TYR A 25 3.92 7.14 -2.75
N VAL A 26 4.54 6.66 -3.83
CA VAL A 26 4.18 7.06 -5.21
C VAL A 26 2.72 6.71 -5.51
N HIS A 27 2.27 5.53 -5.09
CA HIS A 27 0.88 5.10 -5.28
C HIS A 27 -0.12 6.03 -4.59
N THR A 28 0.18 6.45 -3.36
CA THR A 28 -0.65 7.40 -2.60
C THR A 28 -0.58 8.79 -3.21
N LYS A 29 0.63 9.28 -3.53
CA LYS A 29 0.86 10.62 -4.08
C LYS A 29 0.15 10.84 -5.41
N ASN A 30 0.11 9.84 -6.28
CA ASN A 30 -0.61 9.90 -7.56
C ASN A 30 -2.14 9.99 -7.39
N ARG A 31 -2.66 9.69 -6.20
CA ARG A 31 -4.09 9.74 -5.84
C ARG A 31 -4.42 10.89 -4.89
N CYS A 32 -3.44 11.72 -4.55
CA CYS A 32 -3.67 12.96 -3.83
C CYS A 32 -4.00 14.07 -4.82
N SER A 33 -5.03 14.87 -4.51
CA SER A 33 -5.33 16.08 -5.25
C SER A 33 -4.24 17.13 -5.04
N HIS A 34 -3.96 17.92 -6.07
CA HIS A 34 -3.03 19.04 -5.97
C HIS A 34 -3.71 20.35 -6.34
N LYS A 35 -3.28 21.46 -5.74
CA LYS A 35 -3.85 22.78 -6.03
C LYS A 35 -3.59 23.21 -7.48
N LEU A 36 -2.41 22.90 -8.00
CA LEU A 36 -2.02 23.19 -9.39
C LEU A 36 -2.83 22.41 -10.44
N THR A 37 -3.50 21.32 -10.03
CA THR A 37 -4.33 20.50 -10.91
C THR A 37 -5.83 20.75 -10.69
N GLU A 38 -6.19 21.92 -10.15
CA GLU A 38 -7.59 22.30 -9.90
C GLU A 38 -8.34 21.26 -9.04
N GLY A 39 -7.63 20.63 -8.09
CA GLY A 39 -8.20 19.58 -7.23
C GLY A 39 -8.25 18.19 -7.87
N LYS A 40 -7.82 18.02 -9.13
CA LYS A 40 -7.68 16.69 -9.76
C LYS A 40 -6.43 15.97 -9.27
N THR A 41 -6.49 14.64 -9.23
CA THR A 41 -5.33 13.79 -8.91
C THR A 41 -4.47 13.56 -10.17
N PRO A 42 -3.15 13.36 -10.04
CA PRO A 42 -2.32 12.97 -11.19
C PRO A 42 -2.85 11.74 -11.93
N MET A 43 -3.37 10.76 -11.19
CA MET A 43 -3.99 9.56 -11.75
C MET A 43 -5.28 9.89 -12.52
N GLU A 44 -6.11 10.83 -12.05
CA GLU A 44 -7.29 11.32 -12.78
C GLU A 44 -6.89 11.94 -14.11
N ILE A 45 -5.84 12.77 -14.12
CA ILE A 45 -5.38 13.46 -15.32
C ILE A 45 -4.85 12.45 -16.34
N TRP A 46 -4.07 11.47 -15.89
CA TRP A 46 -3.46 10.48 -16.76
C TRP A 46 -4.47 9.46 -17.29
N SER A 47 -5.35 8.94 -16.43
CA SER A 47 -6.30 7.86 -16.81
C SER A 47 -7.66 8.35 -17.28
N GLY A 48 -7.98 9.64 -17.07
CA GLY A 48 -9.31 10.20 -17.29
C GLY A 48 -10.36 9.74 -16.26
N HIS A 49 -9.99 8.88 -15.30
CA HIS A 49 -10.91 8.31 -14.32
C HIS A 49 -10.51 8.65 -12.88
N LYS A 50 -11.52 8.95 -12.04
CA LYS A 50 -11.35 9.20 -10.60
C LYS A 50 -10.95 7.93 -9.85
N PRO A 51 -9.72 7.81 -9.33
CA PRO A 51 -9.33 6.62 -8.60
C PRO A 51 -10.10 6.56 -7.27
N SER A 52 -10.54 5.35 -6.92
CA SER A 52 -11.03 5.08 -5.58
C SER A 52 -9.85 5.12 -4.60
N ILE A 53 -10.08 5.68 -3.41
CA ILE A 53 -9.15 5.67 -2.27
C ILE A 53 -9.60 4.73 -1.16
N ARG A 54 -10.72 4.00 -1.34
CA ARG A 54 -11.30 3.13 -0.30
C ARG A 54 -10.36 1.99 0.12
N HIS A 55 -9.50 1.55 -0.80
CA HIS A 55 -8.48 0.53 -0.57
C HIS A 55 -7.17 1.12 -0.03
N CYS A 56 -7.02 2.44 0.10
CA CYS A 56 -5.81 2.99 0.71
C CYS A 56 -5.76 2.60 2.20
N ARG A 57 -4.58 2.18 2.64
CA ARG A 57 -4.26 1.79 4.01
C ARG A 57 -2.92 2.39 4.40
N THR A 58 -2.73 2.61 5.69
CA THR A 58 -1.46 3.11 6.24
C THR A 58 -0.36 2.09 5.98
N PHE A 59 0.78 2.58 5.52
CA PHE A 59 1.99 1.77 5.37
C PHE A 59 2.51 1.46 6.76
N ASP A 60 2.69 0.17 7.10
CA ASP A 60 2.88 -0.41 8.45
C ASP A 60 1.67 -1.13 9.05
N SER A 61 0.49 -1.01 8.44
CA SER A 61 -0.73 -1.54 9.05
C SER A 61 -0.70 -3.07 9.17
N LEU A 62 -1.30 -3.57 10.26
CA LEU A 62 -1.43 -5.00 10.51
C LEU A 62 -2.24 -5.66 9.38
N ALA A 63 -1.65 -6.65 8.73
CA ALA A 63 -2.26 -7.38 7.63
C ALA A 63 -2.50 -8.85 8.00
N TYR A 64 -3.67 -9.36 7.66
CA TYR A 64 -4.00 -10.78 7.79
C TYR A 64 -4.05 -11.41 6.40
N VAL A 65 -3.05 -12.22 6.07
CA VAL A 65 -2.94 -12.91 4.79
C VAL A 65 -3.62 -14.25 4.89
N TYR A 66 -4.68 -14.46 4.11
CA TYR A 66 -5.40 -15.71 4.06
C TYR A 66 -4.49 -16.88 3.64
N VAL A 67 -4.55 -17.98 4.40
CA VAL A 67 -3.86 -19.22 4.08
C VAL A 67 -4.86 -20.19 3.40
N PRO A 68 -4.61 -20.60 2.15
CA PRO A 68 -5.46 -21.56 1.44
C PRO A 68 -5.67 -22.85 2.22
N ILE A 69 -6.85 -23.46 2.07
CA ILE A 69 -7.21 -24.72 2.75
C ILE A 69 -6.19 -25.83 2.42
N VAL A 70 -5.68 -25.87 1.19
CA VAL A 70 -4.63 -26.83 0.78
C VAL A 70 -3.34 -26.72 1.60
N ASN A 71 -3.09 -25.57 2.22
CA ASN A 71 -1.89 -25.28 3.02
C ASN A 71 -2.17 -25.27 4.53
N ARG A 72 -3.35 -25.73 4.97
CA ARG A 72 -3.70 -25.76 6.40
C ARG A 72 -4.68 -26.88 6.78
N ASN A 73 -4.49 -27.43 7.97
CA ASN A 73 -5.43 -28.38 8.58
C ASN A 73 -6.61 -27.66 9.25
N LYS A 74 -7.69 -28.38 9.57
CA LYS A 74 -8.95 -27.84 10.13
C LYS A 74 -8.75 -26.97 11.37
N LEU A 75 -7.76 -27.30 12.21
CA LEU A 75 -7.45 -26.60 13.46
C LEU A 75 -6.38 -25.50 13.33
N GLN A 76 -5.72 -25.39 12.18
CA GLN A 76 -4.67 -24.39 11.99
C GLN A 76 -5.26 -23.00 11.69
N PRO A 77 -4.54 -21.91 12.06
CA PRO A 77 -4.97 -20.55 11.78
C PRO A 77 -5.31 -20.33 10.30
N LYS A 78 -6.39 -19.59 10.04
CA LYS A 78 -6.85 -19.29 8.67
C LYS A 78 -6.03 -18.19 8.00
N ALA A 79 -5.23 -17.45 8.76
CA ALA A 79 -4.45 -16.32 8.27
C ALA A 79 -3.07 -16.27 8.93
N LYS A 80 -2.10 -15.74 8.18
CA LYS A 80 -0.79 -15.32 8.69
C LYS A 80 -0.83 -13.82 8.95
N ILE A 81 -0.22 -13.41 10.04
CA ILE A 81 -0.04 -11.99 10.37
C ILE A 81 1.16 -11.47 9.60
N GLY A 82 1.05 -10.27 9.05
CA GLY A 82 2.13 -9.54 8.41
C GLY A 82 1.91 -8.04 8.51
N ILE A 83 2.76 -7.27 7.82
CA ILE A 83 2.74 -5.81 7.82
C ILE A 83 2.48 -5.34 6.40
N LEU A 84 1.53 -4.45 6.19
CA LEU A 84 1.27 -3.88 4.88
C LEU A 84 2.44 -2.98 4.47
N VAL A 85 3.17 -3.41 3.45
CA VAL A 85 4.31 -2.68 2.88
C VAL A 85 3.96 -1.99 1.56
N GLY A 86 2.78 -2.23 0.98
CA GLY A 86 2.36 -1.47 -0.19
C GLY A 86 1.21 -2.06 -0.98
N TYR A 87 1.15 -1.68 -2.26
CA TYR A 87 0.06 -2.01 -3.18
C TYR A 87 0.58 -2.85 -4.34
N ALA A 88 -0.19 -3.82 -4.80
CA ALA A 88 0.15 -4.62 -5.96
C ALA A 88 0.00 -3.81 -7.26
N VAL A 89 1.01 -3.86 -8.14
CA VAL A 89 1.07 -3.02 -9.35
C VAL A 89 0.04 -3.44 -10.41
N ASN A 90 -0.20 -4.74 -10.58
CA ASN A 90 -1.06 -5.30 -11.65
C ASN A 90 -2.22 -6.15 -11.14
N ARG A 91 -2.55 -6.06 -9.84
CA ARG A 91 -3.59 -6.87 -9.21
C ARG A 91 -4.32 -6.05 -8.17
N ARG A 92 -5.59 -6.40 -7.91
CA ARG A 92 -6.31 -5.89 -6.75
C ARG A 92 -5.78 -6.62 -5.51
N GLY A 93 -4.79 -6.03 -4.85
CA GLY A 93 -4.17 -6.63 -3.68
C GLY A 93 -3.15 -5.72 -3.01
N TYR A 94 -2.74 -6.13 -1.82
CA TYR A 94 -1.72 -5.48 -1.03
C TYR A 94 -0.42 -6.28 -1.09
N ARG A 95 0.70 -5.60 -0.84
CA ARG A 95 1.97 -6.24 -0.54
C ARG A 95 2.12 -6.29 0.98
N VAL A 96 2.45 -7.48 1.48
CA VAL A 96 2.60 -7.81 2.90
C VAL A 96 3.95 -8.50 3.08
#